data_AF-A0A960SK51-F1
#
_entry.id   AF-A0A960SK51-F1
#
_cell.length_a   1.000
_cell.length_b   1.000
_cell.length_c   1.000
_cell.angle_alpha   90.00
_cell.angle_beta   90.00
_cell.angle_gamma   90.00
#
_symmetry.space_group_name_H-M   'P 1'
#
loop_
_entity.id
_entity.type
_entity.pdbx_description
1 polymer ?
#
loop_
_entity_poly.entity_id
_entity_poly.type
_entity_poly.pdbx_seq_one_letter_code
_entity_poly.pdbx_strand_id
1 'polypeptide(L)'
;FLNNNVGNLFADPELRDSLAEFVWRGGGLMGVHGTTVAFTQWPGAIEDWPEFALMIGARGANHRENKEHVFIKLDDPGHPVNAAFNGQGWDYRDEFFRVHEPYSRDRLHVLFSIDTEKTDLQQGRGFGQLERADNDFALAWVKPHGRGRVFYCTIAHHPEVFQDPRMLRFYLAATQFVMGDLDGSVRPSNPRAFKGDAPTENTAWWLRQVRSMKGRPFTEMVQQAAALGQYCVGAGSTQPVSDTIQKPFGPGLDADERCAVRMALAGAGLRLSVYVPDPLPPTAEEAGAMLRFARRMGALSVAVPSDAADRPLLNRLAAELDLQLVDPVATQERN
;
A
#
# COMPACT_ATOMS: atom_id res chain seq x y z
N PHE A 1 -0.71 2.26 15.53
CA PHE A 1 -0.89 3.72 15.38
C PHE A 1 0.40 4.39 15.77
N LEU A 2 0.98 5.19 14.88
CA LEU A 2 2.18 5.99 15.11
C LEU A 2 1.74 7.44 15.28
N ASN A 3 1.78 7.93 16.52
CA ASN A 3 1.35 9.27 16.86
C ASN A 3 2.56 10.20 16.91
N ASN A 4 2.80 10.92 15.82
CA ASN A 4 3.88 11.90 15.74
C ASN A 4 5.25 11.32 16.14
N ASN A 5 5.54 10.09 15.69
CA ASN A 5 6.80 9.43 15.98
C ASN A 5 7.89 9.94 15.03
N VAL A 6 9.05 10.34 15.57
CA VAL A 6 10.21 10.82 14.80
C VAL A 6 11.43 9.99 15.15
N GLY A 7 12.26 9.69 14.15
CA GLY A 7 13.51 8.97 14.32
C GLY A 7 13.38 7.48 14.43
N ASN A 8 14.48 6.84 14.82
CA ASN A 8 14.57 5.39 14.73
C ASN A 8 13.92 4.75 15.95
N LEU A 9 12.69 4.27 15.79
CA LEU A 9 11.93 3.64 16.88
C LEU A 9 12.53 2.28 17.26
N PHE A 10 13.04 1.55 16.27
CA PHE A 10 13.84 0.33 16.44
C PHE A 10 14.61 -0.01 15.15
N ALA A 11 15.82 -0.53 15.33
CA ALA A 11 16.72 -0.97 14.25
C ALA A 11 16.78 -2.50 14.10
N ASP A 12 16.14 -3.24 15.01
CA ASP A 12 16.12 -4.69 15.01
C ASP A 12 15.46 -5.24 13.72
N PRO A 13 16.16 -6.05 12.91
CA PRO A 13 15.62 -6.57 11.66
C PRO A 13 14.38 -7.46 11.83
N GLU A 14 14.29 -8.25 12.90
CA GLU A 14 13.15 -9.13 13.15
C GLU A 14 11.90 -8.33 13.52
N LEU A 15 12.05 -7.25 14.30
CA LEU A 15 10.95 -6.33 14.60
C LEU A 15 10.47 -5.59 13.35
N ARG A 16 11.40 -5.17 12.48
CA ARG A 16 11.08 -4.52 11.20
C ARG A 16 10.35 -5.47 10.26
N ASP A 17 10.84 -6.70 10.06
CA ASP A 17 10.16 -7.69 9.21
C ASP A 17 8.79 -8.08 9.80
N SER A 18 8.67 -8.19 11.13
CA SER A 18 7.39 -8.46 11.79
C SER A 18 6.34 -7.37 11.52
N LEU A 19 6.72 -6.09 11.59
CA LEU A 19 5.83 -4.99 11.26
C LEU A 19 5.50 -4.96 9.76
N ALA A 20 6.49 -5.15 8.89
CA ALA A 20 6.29 -5.21 7.45
C ALA A 20 5.33 -6.34 7.06
N GLU A 21 5.54 -7.56 7.57
CA GLU A 21 4.67 -8.70 7.31
C GLU A 21 3.27 -8.53 7.90
N PHE A 22 3.15 -7.94 9.10
CA PHE A 22 1.84 -7.64 9.69
C PHE A 22 1.00 -6.76 8.75
N VAL A 23 1.55 -5.63 8.29
CA VAL A 23 0.85 -4.74 7.37
C VAL A 23 0.63 -5.43 6.02
N TRP A 24 1.67 -6.03 5.43
CA TRP A 24 1.59 -6.67 4.11
C TRP A 24 0.50 -7.74 4.03
N ARG A 25 0.29 -8.49 5.11
CA ARG A 25 -0.70 -9.57 5.18
C ARG A 25 -2.12 -9.10 5.51
N GLY A 26 -2.37 -7.81 5.71
CA GLY A 26 -3.72 -7.27 5.96
C GLY A 26 -3.86 -6.40 7.20
N GLY A 27 -2.81 -6.29 8.02
CA GLY A 27 -2.81 -5.41 9.18
C GLY A 27 -2.92 -3.93 8.80
N GLY A 28 -3.57 -3.16 9.67
CA GLY A 28 -3.71 -1.72 9.52
C GLY A 28 -2.51 -0.94 10.04
N LEU A 29 -2.08 0.11 9.33
CA LEU A 29 -1.13 1.10 9.84
C LEU A 29 -1.71 2.50 9.72
N MET A 30 -1.75 3.21 10.85
CA MET A 30 -2.12 4.62 10.91
C MET A 30 -0.92 5.40 11.40
N GLY A 31 -0.53 6.44 10.68
CA GLY A 31 0.51 7.40 11.07
C GLY A 31 0.01 8.83 11.03
N VAL A 32 0.48 9.67 11.94
CA VAL A 32 0.24 11.12 11.88
C VAL A 32 1.52 11.92 12.05
N HIS A 33 1.51 13.14 11.51
CA HIS A 33 2.55 14.17 11.59
C HIS A 33 3.98 13.62 11.35
N GLY A 34 4.80 13.52 12.41
CA GLY A 34 6.19 13.03 12.42
C GLY A 34 6.44 11.70 11.73
N THR A 35 5.41 10.88 11.51
CA THR A 35 5.55 9.49 11.03
C THR A 35 6.32 9.37 9.70
N THR A 36 6.29 10.36 8.81
CA THR A 36 7.07 10.33 7.56
C THR A 36 8.59 10.38 7.78
N VAL A 37 9.04 10.76 8.97
CA VAL A 37 10.45 10.72 9.40
C VAL A 37 10.67 9.76 10.58
N ALA A 38 9.75 8.81 10.80
CA ALA A 38 10.00 7.65 11.65
C ALA A 38 10.88 6.62 10.92
N PHE A 39 11.58 5.80 11.69
CA PHE A 39 12.51 4.78 11.20
C PHE A 39 13.59 5.38 10.27
N THR A 40 14.17 6.47 10.71
CA THR A 40 15.34 7.09 10.08
C THR A 40 16.39 7.38 11.14
N GLN A 41 17.67 7.28 10.78
CA GLN A 41 18.77 7.62 11.67
C GLN A 41 18.90 9.15 11.83
N TRP A 42 19.20 9.60 13.04
CA TRP A 42 19.40 11.02 13.37
C TRP A 42 20.85 11.30 13.81
N PRO A 43 21.38 12.51 13.56
CA PRO A 43 20.71 13.67 12.96
C PRO A 43 20.53 13.57 11.43
N GLY A 44 19.49 14.21 10.88
CA GLY A 44 19.31 14.38 9.43
C GLY A 44 18.32 13.44 8.76
N ALA A 45 17.58 12.62 9.53
CA ALA A 45 16.59 11.67 9.01
C ALA A 45 17.14 10.79 7.86
N ILE A 46 18.32 10.21 8.07
CA ILE A 46 18.99 9.34 7.10
C ILE A 46 18.18 8.04 6.98
N GLU A 47 17.77 7.71 5.76
CA GLU A 47 17.00 6.49 5.47
C GLU A 47 17.83 5.24 5.78
N ASP A 48 17.30 4.36 6.61
CA ASP A 48 17.87 3.04 6.91
C ASP A 48 16.82 1.92 6.83
N TRP A 49 15.57 2.25 6.47
CA TRP A 49 14.50 1.28 6.20
C TRP A 49 13.60 1.74 5.04
N PRO A 50 14.07 1.63 3.79
CA PRO A 50 13.33 2.09 2.62
C PRO A 50 11.94 1.45 2.46
N GLU A 51 11.73 0.24 2.98
CA GLU A 51 10.42 -0.41 2.96
C GLU A 51 9.37 0.38 3.75
N PHE A 52 9.74 1.02 4.87
CA PHE A 52 8.83 1.86 5.63
C PHE A 52 8.43 3.12 4.84
N ALA A 53 9.35 3.71 4.07
CA ALA A 53 9.05 4.82 3.17
C ALA A 53 7.94 4.46 2.16
N LEU A 54 8.04 3.27 1.55
CA LEU A 54 7.03 2.74 0.64
C LEU A 54 5.73 2.35 1.36
N MET A 55 5.85 1.86 2.60
CA MET A 55 4.71 1.48 3.43
C MET A 55 3.84 2.70 3.75
N ILE A 56 4.42 3.75 4.33
CA ILE A 56 3.70 5.00 4.65
C ILE A 56 3.40 5.83 3.40
N GLY A 57 4.21 5.69 2.35
CA GLY A 57 3.98 6.27 1.04
C GLY A 57 4.70 7.60 0.77
N ALA A 58 5.49 8.11 1.72
CA ALA A 58 6.21 9.37 1.58
C ALA A 58 7.34 9.49 2.61
N ARG A 59 8.25 10.44 2.39
CA ARG A 59 9.27 10.86 3.36
C ARG A 59 9.30 12.37 3.50
N GLY A 60 9.95 12.84 4.55
CA GLY A 60 10.26 14.25 4.74
C GLY A 60 9.41 14.94 5.79
N ALA A 61 9.97 16.05 6.27
CA ALA A 61 9.42 16.91 7.30
C ALA A 61 9.73 18.38 6.97
N ASN A 62 9.83 18.76 5.69
CA ASN A 62 10.00 20.16 5.33
C ASN A 62 8.70 20.90 5.67
N HIS A 63 8.76 22.04 6.33
CA HIS A 63 7.57 22.73 6.83
C HIS A 63 7.76 24.24 6.92
N ARG A 64 6.65 24.95 7.04
CA ARG A 64 6.63 26.31 7.57
C ARG A 64 6.38 26.26 9.07
N GLU A 65 6.46 27.41 9.73
CA GLU A 65 6.18 27.54 11.16
C GLU A 65 4.95 26.76 11.62
N ASN A 66 4.99 26.27 12.85
CA ASN A 66 4.01 25.31 13.38
C ASN A 66 2.57 25.84 13.56
N LYS A 67 2.29 27.10 13.20
CA LYS A 67 0.95 27.68 13.18
C LYS A 67 0.62 28.29 11.82
N GLU A 68 1.25 27.78 10.77
CA GLU A 68 0.94 28.12 9.40
C GLU A 68 -0.57 28.03 9.18
N HIS A 69 -1.15 29.03 8.52
CA HIS A 69 -2.56 29.05 8.20
C HIS A 69 -2.78 28.64 6.74
N VAL A 70 -3.46 27.51 6.54
CA VAL A 70 -3.74 27.00 5.18
C VAL A 70 -5.23 26.83 4.96
N PHE A 71 -5.66 27.01 3.72
CA PHE A 71 -6.96 26.53 3.26
C PHE A 71 -6.79 25.11 2.72
N ILE A 72 -7.70 24.22 3.10
CA ILE A 72 -7.67 22.80 2.75
C ILE A 72 -8.84 22.52 1.82
N LYS A 73 -8.55 21.84 0.71
CA LYS A 73 -9.56 21.30 -0.22
C LYS A 73 -9.65 19.79 -0.08
N LEU A 74 -10.87 19.25 -0.20
CA LEU A 74 -11.08 17.81 -0.28
C LEU A 74 -10.75 17.32 -1.70
N ASP A 75 -9.86 16.36 -1.81
CA ASP A 75 -9.53 15.71 -3.09
C ASP A 75 -10.49 14.55 -3.40
N ASP A 76 -10.99 13.86 -2.37
CA ASP A 76 -12.10 12.90 -2.45
C ASP A 76 -13.16 13.20 -1.38
N PRO A 77 -14.12 14.11 -1.64
CA PRO A 77 -15.18 14.44 -0.70
C PRO A 77 -16.15 13.28 -0.43
N GLY A 78 -16.17 12.24 -1.29
CA GLY A 78 -17.03 11.07 -1.14
C GLY A 78 -16.39 9.95 -0.30
N HIS A 79 -15.07 10.01 -0.06
CA HIS A 79 -14.40 9.01 0.75
C HIS A 79 -14.95 9.01 2.19
N PRO A 80 -15.37 7.87 2.76
CA PRO A 80 -16.03 7.83 4.06
C PRO A 80 -15.15 8.30 5.22
N VAL A 81 -13.83 8.21 5.09
CA VAL A 81 -12.88 8.80 6.06
C VAL A 81 -13.03 10.34 6.12
N ASN A 82 -13.43 11.01 5.03
CA ASN A 82 -13.65 12.45 4.97
C ASN A 82 -15.04 12.89 5.45
N ALA A 83 -15.90 11.98 5.92
CA ALA A 83 -17.28 12.30 6.31
C ALA A 83 -17.37 13.43 7.35
N ALA A 84 -16.37 13.57 8.22
CA ALA A 84 -16.31 14.62 9.24
C ALA A 84 -16.30 16.06 8.69
N PHE A 85 -15.98 16.24 7.40
CA PHE A 85 -15.86 17.54 6.74
C PHE A 85 -17.07 17.91 5.87
N ASN A 86 -18.08 17.04 5.76
CA ASN A 86 -19.33 17.30 5.03
C ASN A 86 -19.13 17.74 3.56
N GLY A 87 -18.09 17.23 2.90
CA GLY A 87 -17.78 17.58 1.51
C GLY A 87 -17.28 19.01 1.30
N GLN A 88 -16.94 19.75 2.37
CA GLN A 88 -16.45 21.13 2.29
C GLN A 88 -14.97 21.21 2.66
N GLY A 89 -14.26 22.12 1.99
CA GLY A 89 -12.95 22.58 2.44
C GLY A 89 -13.05 23.42 3.72
N TRP A 90 -11.94 23.61 4.41
CA TRP A 90 -11.86 24.41 5.63
C TRP A 90 -10.49 25.05 5.75
N ASP A 91 -10.37 26.10 6.57
CA ASP A 91 -9.07 26.64 6.95
C ASP A 91 -8.59 26.04 8.27
N TYR A 92 -7.27 25.87 8.41
CA TYR A 92 -6.68 25.25 9.58
C TYR A 92 -5.31 25.82 9.91
N ARG A 93 -4.91 25.71 11.18
CA ARG A 93 -3.57 26.09 11.65
C ARG A 93 -2.89 24.89 12.30
N ASP A 94 -1.75 24.52 11.76
CA ASP A 94 -0.89 23.47 12.30
C ASP A 94 0.52 23.59 11.69
N GLU A 95 1.39 22.64 11.99
CA GLU A 95 2.59 22.37 11.20
C GLU A 95 2.29 21.35 10.10
N PHE A 96 2.39 21.76 8.82
CA PHE A 96 2.14 20.88 7.68
C PHE A 96 3.44 20.43 7.01
N PHE A 97 3.64 19.14 6.82
CA PHE A 97 4.81 18.60 6.16
C PHE A 97 4.65 18.59 4.64
N ARG A 98 5.68 19.09 3.96
CA ARG A 98 5.88 19.03 2.52
C ARG A 98 6.73 17.80 2.28
N VAL A 99 6.04 16.71 2.01
CA VAL A 99 6.67 15.42 1.80
C VAL A 99 7.28 15.31 0.40
N HIS A 100 8.25 14.42 0.27
CA HIS A 100 8.93 14.08 -0.98
C HIS A 100 8.79 12.58 -1.26
N GLU A 101 9.53 12.10 -2.26
CA GLU A 101 9.55 10.69 -2.67
C GLU A 101 9.61 9.74 -1.46
N PRO A 102 8.85 8.63 -1.47
CA PRO A 102 8.10 8.08 -2.60
C PRO A 102 6.66 8.63 -2.75
N TYR A 103 6.37 9.85 -2.28
CA TYR A 103 5.08 10.50 -2.50
C TYR A 103 4.72 10.62 -3.99
N SER A 104 3.58 10.07 -4.40
CA SER A 104 2.97 10.32 -5.70
C SER A 104 1.49 9.97 -5.68
N ARG A 105 0.65 10.80 -6.32
CA ARG A 105 -0.77 10.50 -6.56
C ARG A 105 -1.00 9.26 -7.45
N ASP A 106 0.04 8.75 -8.11
CA ASP A 106 0.01 7.50 -8.86
C ASP A 106 -0.01 6.26 -7.94
N ARG A 107 0.40 6.44 -6.68
CA ARG A 107 0.46 5.36 -5.67
C ARG A 107 -0.47 5.61 -4.47
N LEU A 108 -0.87 6.86 -4.25
CA LEU A 108 -1.62 7.28 -3.07
C LEU A 108 -3.04 7.69 -3.44
N HIS A 109 -4.00 7.31 -2.60
CA HIS A 109 -5.34 7.88 -2.62
C HIS A 109 -5.36 9.08 -1.66
N VAL A 110 -5.13 10.27 -2.20
CA VAL A 110 -5.15 11.54 -1.46
C VAL A 110 -6.58 11.90 -1.07
N LEU A 111 -6.78 12.13 0.23
CA LEU A 111 -8.07 12.49 0.82
C LEU A 111 -8.29 14.01 0.74
N PHE A 112 -7.26 14.80 1.05
CA PHE A 112 -7.27 16.25 1.00
C PHE A 112 -5.85 16.84 0.94
N SER A 113 -5.76 18.06 0.44
CA SER A 113 -4.50 18.79 0.19
C SER A 113 -4.66 20.28 0.48
N ILE A 114 -3.54 21.00 0.53
CA ILE A 114 -3.56 22.46 0.58
C ILE A 114 -4.20 23.00 -0.69
N ASP A 115 -5.18 23.89 -0.53
CA ASP A 115 -5.72 24.73 -1.59
C ASP A 115 -4.71 25.84 -1.90
N THR A 116 -3.87 25.59 -2.90
CA THR A 116 -2.79 26.50 -3.31
C THR A 116 -3.29 27.79 -3.98
N GLU A 117 -4.55 27.84 -4.39
CA GLU A 117 -5.17 29.05 -4.94
C GLU A 117 -5.63 30.02 -3.84
N LYS A 118 -5.94 29.49 -2.65
CA LYS A 118 -6.41 30.28 -1.50
C LYS A 118 -5.36 30.48 -0.41
N THR A 119 -4.30 29.69 -0.41
CA THR A 119 -3.27 29.72 0.62
C THR A 119 -2.07 30.54 0.17
N ASP A 120 -1.64 31.49 1.00
CA ASP A 120 -0.32 32.11 0.83
C ASP A 120 0.78 31.09 1.22
N LEU A 121 1.37 30.47 0.20
CA LEU A 121 2.43 29.49 0.36
C LEU A 121 3.78 30.11 0.73
N GLN A 122 3.90 31.43 0.93
CA GLN A 122 5.15 32.10 1.32
C GLN A 122 5.14 32.66 2.75
N GLN A 123 4.08 32.40 3.51
CA GLN A 123 3.92 32.89 4.88
C GLN A 123 5.02 32.40 5.83
N GLY A 124 5.49 33.30 6.72
CA GLY A 124 6.42 32.96 7.81
C GLY A 124 7.74 32.34 7.35
N ARG A 125 8.48 31.78 8.31
CA ARG A 125 9.74 31.09 8.03
C ARG A 125 9.50 29.69 7.46
N GLY A 126 10.33 29.32 6.48
CA GLY A 126 10.43 27.96 5.95
C GLY A 126 11.61 27.16 6.49
N PHE A 127 11.43 25.85 6.59
CA PHE A 127 12.43 24.87 7.01
C PHE A 127 12.54 23.76 5.95
N GLY A 128 13.67 23.73 5.25
CA GLY A 128 13.92 22.79 4.15
C GLY A 128 13.38 23.27 2.80
N GLN A 129 13.23 22.33 1.85
CA GLN A 129 12.74 22.62 0.50
C GLN A 129 11.20 22.52 0.48
N LEU A 130 10.53 23.67 0.43
CA LEU A 130 9.08 23.77 0.53
C LEU A 130 8.36 23.69 -0.82
N GLU A 131 9.06 24.01 -1.89
CA GLU A 131 8.49 24.01 -3.24
C GLU A 131 8.52 22.61 -3.83
N ARG A 132 7.46 22.26 -4.55
CA ARG A 132 7.39 21.05 -5.37
C ARG A 132 7.12 21.44 -6.81
N ALA A 133 7.75 20.75 -7.75
CA ALA A 133 7.60 21.02 -9.18
C ALA A 133 6.17 20.80 -9.69
N ASP A 134 5.39 19.93 -9.03
CA ASP A 134 3.99 19.65 -9.32
C ASP A 134 3.00 20.54 -8.57
N ASN A 135 3.48 21.42 -7.68
CA ASN A 135 2.67 22.27 -6.81
C ASN A 135 1.59 21.49 -6.02
N ASP A 136 1.87 20.22 -5.67
CA ASP A 136 0.92 19.32 -5.00
C ASP A 136 1.32 19.05 -3.54
N PHE A 137 0.44 19.39 -2.61
CA PHE A 137 0.70 19.32 -1.16
C PHE A 137 -0.40 18.54 -0.45
N ALA A 138 -0.43 17.22 -0.64
CA ALA A 138 -1.35 16.35 0.09
C ALA A 138 -1.08 16.41 1.61
N LEU A 139 -2.16 16.47 2.37
CA LEU A 139 -2.12 16.51 3.83
C LEU A 139 -2.61 15.21 4.46
N ALA A 140 -3.42 14.43 3.75
CA ALA A 140 -3.82 13.09 4.18
C ALA A 140 -4.04 12.16 2.98
N TRP A 141 -3.73 10.89 3.17
CA TRP A 141 -3.96 9.85 2.17
C TRP A 141 -4.20 8.48 2.81
N VAL A 142 -4.81 7.62 2.01
CA VAL A 142 -4.85 6.16 2.24
C VAL A 142 -4.16 5.44 1.08
N LYS A 143 -3.68 4.23 1.33
CA LYS A 143 -3.12 3.35 0.30
C LYS A 143 -3.19 1.90 0.72
N PRO A 144 -3.13 0.93 -0.22
CA PRO A 144 -2.79 -0.42 0.16
C PRO A 144 -1.28 -0.53 0.44
N HIS A 145 -0.91 -1.54 1.21
CA HIS A 145 0.44 -2.07 1.22
C HIS A 145 0.34 -3.60 1.35
N GLY A 146 0.54 -4.30 0.24
CA GLY A 146 0.06 -5.68 0.09
C GLY A 146 -1.47 -5.75 0.25
N ARG A 147 -1.92 -6.46 1.28
CA ARG A 147 -3.33 -6.55 1.71
C ARG A 147 -3.69 -5.52 2.78
N GLY A 148 -2.71 -4.90 3.44
CA GLY A 148 -2.92 -3.95 4.53
C GLY A 148 -3.50 -2.62 4.05
N ARG A 149 -4.17 -1.94 4.98
CA ARG A 149 -4.71 -0.59 4.80
C ARG A 149 -3.84 0.40 5.57
N VAL A 150 -3.24 1.34 4.85
CA VAL A 150 -2.38 2.37 5.44
C VAL A 150 -3.05 3.73 5.35
N PHE A 151 -2.98 4.50 6.43
CA PHE A 151 -3.41 5.89 6.51
C PHE A 151 -2.25 6.77 6.99
N TYR A 152 -2.12 7.95 6.39
CA TYR A 152 -1.29 9.03 6.92
C TYR A 152 -2.03 10.36 6.91
N CYS A 153 -1.79 11.20 7.92
CA CYS A 153 -2.16 12.61 7.91
C CYS A 153 -1.05 13.46 8.54
N THR A 154 -0.72 14.59 7.93
CA THR A 154 0.30 15.50 8.47
C THR A 154 -0.20 16.31 9.67
N ILE A 155 -1.51 16.53 9.81
CA ILE A 155 -2.11 17.30 10.90
C ILE A 155 -2.01 16.47 12.19
N ALA A 156 -1.48 17.03 13.28
CA ALA A 156 -1.30 16.48 14.64
C ALA A 156 0.05 16.91 15.27
N HIS A 157 0.59 18.08 14.90
CA HIS A 157 1.76 18.61 15.60
C HIS A 157 1.39 19.04 17.02
N HIS A 158 0.25 19.73 17.14
CA HIS A 158 -0.24 20.28 18.41
C HIS A 158 -1.28 19.37 19.10
N PRO A 159 -1.29 19.30 20.45
CA PRO A 159 -2.28 18.52 21.19
C PRO A 159 -3.72 19.03 21.02
N GLU A 160 -3.91 20.32 20.71
CA GLU A 160 -5.21 20.94 20.45
C GLU A 160 -5.94 20.31 19.25
N VAL A 161 -5.21 19.69 18.32
CA VAL A 161 -5.82 18.92 17.22
C VAL A 161 -6.72 17.81 17.76
N PHE A 162 -6.32 17.17 18.86
CA PHE A 162 -7.09 16.12 19.54
C PHE A 162 -8.20 16.68 20.46
N GLN A 163 -8.42 17.99 20.46
CA GLN A 163 -9.54 18.65 21.11
C GLN A 163 -10.58 19.16 20.07
N ASP A 164 -10.23 19.24 18.78
CA ASP A 164 -11.18 19.58 17.71
C ASP A 164 -12.10 18.37 17.43
N PRO A 165 -13.43 18.47 17.67
CA PRO A 165 -14.35 17.37 17.41
C PRO A 165 -14.40 16.92 15.95
N ARG A 166 -14.10 17.80 14.98
CA ARG A 166 -14.02 17.42 13.56
C ARG A 166 -12.82 16.51 13.31
N MET A 167 -11.66 16.86 13.86
CA MET A 167 -10.44 16.06 13.71
C MET A 167 -10.54 14.72 14.46
N LEU A 168 -11.14 14.69 15.65
CA LEU A 168 -11.41 13.43 16.36
C LEU A 168 -12.31 12.48 15.55
N ARG A 169 -13.37 12.99 14.92
CA ARG A 169 -14.22 12.17 14.03
C ARG A 169 -13.46 11.68 12.80
N PHE A 170 -12.62 12.52 12.21
CA PHE A 170 -11.75 12.13 11.09
C PHE A 170 -10.78 11.01 11.48
N TYR A 171 -10.10 11.11 12.62
CA TYR A 171 -9.19 10.07 13.10
C TYR A 171 -9.89 8.79 13.55
N LEU A 172 -11.10 8.88 14.09
CA LEU A 172 -11.93 7.70 14.35
C LEU A 172 -12.26 6.97 13.04
N ALA A 173 -12.71 7.69 12.01
CA ALA A 173 -13.01 7.11 10.72
C ALA A 173 -11.74 6.49 10.06
N ALA A 174 -10.59 7.17 10.17
CA ALA A 174 -9.31 6.63 9.73
C ALA A 174 -8.91 5.35 10.48
N THR A 175 -9.15 5.30 11.80
CA THR A 175 -8.90 4.13 12.64
C THR A 175 -9.78 2.96 12.22
N GLN A 176 -11.08 3.19 12.06
CA GLN A 176 -12.02 2.19 11.56
C GLN A 176 -11.63 1.70 10.16
N PHE A 177 -11.19 2.61 9.29
CA PHE A 177 -10.74 2.27 7.94
C PHE A 177 -9.52 1.33 7.97
N VAL A 178 -8.48 1.63 8.75
CA VAL A 178 -7.28 0.77 8.81
C VAL A 178 -7.55 -0.56 9.52
N MET A 179 -8.54 -0.62 10.41
CA MET A 179 -8.99 -1.87 11.05
C MET A 179 -9.88 -2.73 10.14
N GLY A 180 -10.44 -2.14 9.08
CA GLY A 180 -11.37 -2.82 8.17
C GLY A 180 -12.85 -2.66 8.53
N ASP A 181 -13.18 -1.93 9.60
CA ASP A 181 -14.55 -1.66 10.06
C ASP A 181 -15.28 -0.63 9.18
N LEU A 182 -14.51 0.21 8.47
CA LEU A 182 -15.02 1.18 7.52
C LEU A 182 -14.41 0.90 6.15
N ASP A 183 -15.24 0.63 5.15
CA ASP A 183 -14.76 0.50 3.77
C ASP A 183 -14.31 1.84 3.20
N GLY A 184 -13.53 1.80 2.12
CA GLY A 184 -12.98 3.00 1.48
C GLY A 184 -12.12 2.62 0.29
N SER A 185 -12.16 3.44 -0.76
CA SER A 185 -11.31 3.22 -1.93
C SER A 185 -9.86 3.49 -1.57
N VAL A 186 -8.97 2.59 -1.99
CA VAL A 186 -7.52 2.80 -1.93
C VAL A 186 -6.91 2.98 -3.31
N ARG A 187 -7.75 3.18 -4.33
CA ARG A 187 -7.32 3.41 -5.71
C ARG A 187 -6.55 4.73 -5.78
N PRO A 188 -5.37 4.77 -6.40
CA PRO A 188 -4.59 6.01 -6.50
C PRO A 188 -5.37 7.16 -7.11
N SER A 189 -5.10 8.39 -6.65
CA SER A 189 -5.83 9.58 -7.05
C SER A 189 -5.55 10.04 -8.47
N ASN A 190 -4.46 9.62 -9.11
CA ASN A 190 -4.25 9.92 -10.53
C ASN A 190 -4.97 8.90 -11.42
N PRO A 191 -6.11 9.28 -12.07
CA PRO A 191 -6.85 8.36 -12.92
C PRO A 191 -6.11 8.01 -14.22
N ARG A 192 -5.06 8.76 -14.60
CA ARG A 192 -4.26 8.48 -15.81
C ARG A 192 -3.15 7.45 -15.58
N ALA A 193 -2.72 7.30 -14.33
CA ALA A 193 -1.76 6.26 -13.94
C ALA A 193 -2.39 4.86 -14.03
N PHE A 194 -3.72 4.78 -13.95
CA PHE A 194 -4.47 3.53 -13.98
C PHE A 194 -5.35 3.41 -15.23
N LYS A 195 -4.95 2.56 -16.19
CA LYS A 195 -5.73 2.31 -17.41
C LYS A 195 -6.66 1.10 -17.23
N GLY A 196 -7.68 1.31 -16.41
CA GLY A 196 -8.80 0.38 -16.25
C GLY A 196 -8.59 -0.71 -15.21
N ASP A 197 -9.70 -1.29 -14.76
CA ASP A 197 -9.69 -2.47 -13.90
C ASP A 197 -9.12 -3.64 -14.69
N ALA A 198 -7.83 -3.96 -14.51
CA ALA A 198 -7.39 -5.33 -14.74
C ALA A 198 -8.40 -6.19 -13.99
N PRO A 199 -9.21 -7.03 -14.66
CA PRO A 199 -10.39 -7.56 -14.00
C PRO A 199 -9.88 -8.42 -12.86
N THR A 200 -10.01 -7.95 -11.63
CA THR A 200 -9.57 -8.65 -10.42
C THR A 200 -10.25 -10.02 -10.32
N GLU A 201 -11.33 -10.19 -11.09
CA GLU A 201 -12.18 -11.37 -11.18
C GLU A 201 -11.96 -12.22 -12.44
N ASN A 202 -11.22 -11.76 -13.47
CA ASN A 202 -11.00 -12.56 -14.69
C ASN A 202 -9.73 -13.42 -14.56
N THR A 203 -9.89 -14.56 -13.90
CA THR A 203 -8.82 -15.54 -13.69
C THR A 203 -8.20 -16.02 -15.00
N ALA A 204 -8.99 -16.26 -16.05
CA ALA A 204 -8.49 -16.68 -17.37
C ALA A 204 -7.50 -15.67 -17.98
N TRP A 205 -7.80 -14.37 -17.88
CA TRP A 205 -6.89 -13.33 -18.35
C TRP A 205 -5.57 -13.35 -17.59
N TRP A 206 -5.63 -13.44 -16.25
CA TRP A 206 -4.41 -13.50 -15.43
C TRP A 206 -3.56 -14.73 -15.70
N LEU A 207 -4.18 -15.89 -15.90
CA LEU A 207 -3.47 -17.11 -16.28
C LEU A 207 -2.74 -16.94 -17.60
N ARG A 208 -3.36 -16.29 -18.59
CA ARG A 208 -2.72 -16.01 -19.88
C ARG A 208 -1.49 -15.13 -19.68
N GLN A 209 -1.60 -14.08 -18.87
CA GLN A 209 -0.48 -13.17 -18.57
C GLN A 209 0.67 -13.91 -17.86
N VAL A 210 0.37 -14.68 -16.81
CA VAL A 210 1.39 -15.44 -16.07
C VAL A 210 2.04 -16.49 -16.98
N ARG A 211 1.25 -17.21 -17.80
CA ARG A 211 1.78 -18.21 -18.75
C ARG A 211 2.63 -17.57 -19.85
N SER A 212 2.29 -16.37 -20.34
CA SER A 212 3.13 -15.67 -21.33
C SER A 212 4.48 -15.23 -20.79
N MET A 213 4.61 -15.13 -19.46
CA MET A 213 5.86 -14.77 -18.76
C MET A 213 6.58 -15.99 -18.18
N LYS A 214 6.20 -17.22 -18.56
CA LYS A 214 6.82 -18.44 -18.02
C LYS A 214 8.34 -18.45 -18.28
N GLY A 215 9.12 -18.63 -17.22
CA GLY A 215 10.58 -18.64 -17.25
C GLY A 215 11.23 -17.25 -17.21
N ARG A 216 10.45 -16.15 -17.28
CA ARG A 216 10.94 -14.78 -17.06
C ARG A 216 10.86 -14.44 -15.57
N PRO A 217 11.71 -13.52 -15.07
CA PRO A 217 11.64 -13.12 -13.67
C PRO A 217 10.35 -12.38 -13.32
N PHE A 218 9.85 -12.60 -12.10
CA PHE A 218 8.66 -11.91 -11.59
C PHE A 218 8.81 -10.38 -11.64
N THR A 219 9.99 -9.86 -11.32
CA THR A 219 10.25 -8.41 -11.39
C THR A 219 10.08 -7.81 -12.79
N GLU A 220 10.31 -8.59 -13.85
CA GLU A 220 10.04 -8.13 -15.22
C GLU A 220 8.53 -7.98 -15.45
N MET A 221 7.74 -8.93 -14.95
CA MET A 221 6.28 -8.86 -15.01
C MET A 221 5.73 -7.67 -14.21
N VAL A 222 6.31 -7.35 -13.06
CA VAL A 222 6.01 -6.14 -12.27
C VAL A 222 6.29 -4.87 -13.08
N GLN A 223 7.46 -4.77 -13.72
CA GLN A 223 7.83 -3.63 -14.55
C GLN A 223 6.89 -3.45 -15.74
N GLN A 224 6.54 -4.54 -16.42
CA GLN A 224 5.61 -4.51 -17.55
C GLN A 224 4.20 -4.08 -17.11
N ALA A 225 3.70 -4.61 -15.99
CA ALA A 225 2.41 -4.21 -15.43
C ALA A 225 2.38 -2.72 -15.07
N ALA A 226 3.45 -2.21 -14.44
CA ALA A 226 3.58 -0.79 -14.12
C ALA A 226 3.62 0.10 -15.38
N ALA A 227 4.37 -0.31 -16.40
CA ALA A 227 4.43 0.42 -17.68
C ALA A 227 3.08 0.46 -18.42
N LEU A 228 2.22 -0.54 -18.19
CA LEU A 228 0.86 -0.59 -18.72
C LEU A 228 -0.15 0.21 -17.88
N GLY A 229 0.28 0.79 -16.74
CA GLY A 229 -0.62 1.48 -15.82
C GLY A 229 -1.60 0.53 -15.14
N GLN A 230 -1.16 -0.69 -14.83
CA GLN A 230 -1.96 -1.64 -14.05
C GLN A 230 -1.81 -1.33 -12.56
N TYR A 231 -2.77 -1.79 -11.76
CA TYR A 231 -2.74 -1.71 -10.29
C TYR A 231 -2.51 -3.08 -9.62
N CYS A 232 -2.57 -4.13 -10.43
CA CYS A 232 -2.47 -5.50 -10.01
C CYS A 232 -1.50 -6.24 -10.93
N VAL A 233 -0.92 -7.32 -10.42
CA VAL A 233 -0.09 -8.26 -11.19
C VAL A 233 -0.40 -9.69 -10.73
N GLY A 234 -0.22 -10.67 -11.62
CA GLY A 234 -0.26 -12.10 -11.28
C GLY A 234 1.13 -12.64 -11.03
N ALA A 235 1.25 -13.83 -10.43
CA ALA A 235 2.53 -14.50 -10.22
C ALA A 235 2.40 -16.01 -10.47
N GLY A 236 3.42 -16.62 -11.08
CA GLY A 236 3.53 -18.07 -11.22
C GLY A 236 4.45 -18.69 -10.17
N SER A 237 4.18 -19.92 -9.72
CA SER A 237 5.00 -20.58 -8.68
C SER A 237 6.41 -20.96 -9.10
N THR A 238 6.67 -21.08 -10.40
CA THR A 238 7.97 -21.52 -10.95
C THR A 238 8.81 -20.40 -11.54
N GLN A 239 8.29 -19.17 -11.58
CA GLN A 239 9.06 -18.04 -12.09
C GLN A 239 10.21 -17.71 -11.13
N PRO A 240 11.43 -17.41 -11.61
CA PRO A 240 12.44 -16.81 -10.77
C PRO A 240 11.94 -15.47 -10.24
N VAL A 241 12.38 -15.05 -9.05
CA VAL A 241 11.95 -13.77 -8.48
C VAL A 241 12.52 -12.60 -9.27
N SER A 242 13.83 -12.62 -9.53
CA SER A 242 14.57 -11.58 -10.26
C SER A 242 15.80 -12.18 -10.94
N ASP A 243 16.56 -11.36 -11.68
CA ASP A 243 17.85 -11.79 -12.25
C ASP A 243 18.89 -12.16 -11.17
N THR A 244 18.74 -11.63 -9.96
CA THR A 244 19.64 -11.91 -8.83
C THR A 244 19.09 -12.99 -7.88
N ILE A 245 17.77 -13.16 -7.81
CA ILE A 245 17.09 -14.17 -7.01
C ILE A 245 16.46 -15.18 -7.96
N GLN A 246 17.25 -16.17 -8.35
CA GLN A 246 16.84 -17.23 -9.29
C GLN A 246 15.95 -18.31 -8.66
N LYS A 247 15.69 -18.23 -7.34
CA LYS A 247 14.77 -19.14 -6.66
C LYS A 247 13.35 -18.96 -7.22
N PRO A 248 12.56 -20.05 -7.33
CA PRO A 248 11.15 -19.95 -7.68
C PRO A 248 10.38 -19.05 -6.71
N PHE A 249 9.40 -18.31 -7.21
CA PHE A 249 8.46 -17.53 -6.41
C PHE A 249 7.55 -18.45 -5.60
N GLY A 250 8.06 -19.00 -4.50
CA GLY A 250 7.41 -20.04 -3.71
C GLY A 250 7.90 -20.12 -2.26
N PRO A 251 7.45 -21.13 -1.49
CA PRO A 251 7.74 -21.25 -0.05
C PRO A 251 9.21 -21.29 0.35
N GLY A 252 10.14 -21.52 -0.59
CA GLY A 252 11.58 -21.57 -0.33
C GLY A 252 12.28 -20.21 -0.23
N LEU A 253 11.56 -19.09 -0.40
CA LEU A 253 12.15 -17.75 -0.26
C LEU A 253 12.40 -17.38 1.21
N ASP A 254 13.61 -16.90 1.50
CA ASP A 254 13.97 -16.38 2.82
C ASP A 254 13.42 -14.96 3.07
N ALA A 255 13.72 -14.35 4.23
CA ALA A 255 13.15 -13.06 4.62
C ALA A 255 13.59 -11.92 3.69
N ASP A 256 14.86 -11.87 3.31
CA ASP A 256 15.41 -10.81 2.45
C ASP A 256 14.86 -10.94 1.03
N GLU A 257 14.71 -12.16 0.52
CA GLU A 257 14.11 -12.41 -0.79
C GLU A 257 12.62 -12.06 -0.83
N ARG A 258 11.89 -12.34 0.25
CA ARG A 258 10.49 -11.89 0.38
C ARG A 258 10.41 -10.36 0.47
N CYS A 259 11.31 -9.72 1.21
CA CYS A 259 11.41 -8.26 1.27
C CYS A 259 11.64 -7.68 -0.13
N ALA A 260 12.56 -8.24 -0.92
CA ALA A 260 12.82 -7.80 -2.29
C ALA A 260 11.55 -7.85 -3.17
N VAL A 261 10.73 -8.90 -3.04
CA VAL A 261 9.42 -8.97 -3.72
C VAL A 261 8.48 -7.85 -3.26
N ARG A 262 8.35 -7.64 -1.95
CA ARG A 262 7.47 -6.59 -1.39
C ARG A 262 7.91 -5.21 -1.86
N MET A 263 9.21 -4.95 -1.87
CA MET A 263 9.81 -3.72 -2.38
C MET A 263 9.51 -3.50 -3.86
N ALA A 264 9.66 -4.54 -4.69
CA ALA A 264 9.35 -4.45 -6.12
C ALA A 264 7.88 -4.10 -6.37
N LEU A 265 6.95 -4.79 -5.68
CA LEU A 265 5.52 -4.53 -5.78
C LEU A 265 5.14 -3.13 -5.26
N ALA A 266 5.59 -2.77 -4.05
CA ALA A 266 5.26 -1.51 -3.41
C ALA A 266 5.86 -0.31 -4.15
N GLY A 267 7.10 -0.43 -4.65
CA GLY A 267 7.75 0.61 -5.45
C GLY A 267 7.03 0.86 -6.77
N ALA A 268 6.48 -0.20 -7.37
CA ALA A 268 5.66 -0.11 -8.58
C ALA A 268 4.21 0.32 -8.33
N GLY A 269 3.77 0.42 -7.07
CA GLY A 269 2.37 0.68 -6.72
C GLY A 269 1.41 -0.47 -7.07
N LEU A 270 1.93 -1.69 -7.20
CA LEU A 270 1.19 -2.88 -7.64
C LEU A 270 0.80 -3.79 -6.47
N ARG A 271 -0.32 -4.49 -6.63
CA ARG A 271 -0.79 -5.55 -5.72
C ARG A 271 -0.72 -6.91 -6.39
N LEU A 272 -0.45 -7.95 -5.62
CA LEU A 272 -0.50 -9.32 -6.11
C LEU A 272 -1.96 -9.80 -6.16
N SER A 273 -2.55 -9.89 -7.34
CA SER A 273 -3.95 -10.28 -7.51
C SER A 273 -4.14 -11.78 -7.41
N VAL A 274 -3.46 -12.54 -8.26
CA VAL A 274 -3.58 -14.00 -8.29
C VAL A 274 -2.21 -14.66 -8.28
N TYR A 275 -2.10 -15.71 -7.48
CA TYR A 275 -0.97 -16.63 -7.49
C TYR A 275 -1.36 -17.92 -8.21
N VAL A 276 -0.54 -18.34 -9.17
CA VAL A 276 -0.81 -19.44 -10.10
C VAL A 276 0.20 -20.56 -9.85
N PRO A 277 -0.20 -21.66 -9.21
CA PRO A 277 0.63 -22.85 -9.14
C PRO A 277 0.74 -23.53 -10.51
N ASP A 278 1.95 -23.91 -10.92
CA ASP A 278 2.23 -24.67 -12.14
C ASP A 278 3.44 -25.60 -11.94
N PRO A 279 3.25 -26.92 -11.70
CA PRO A 279 1.99 -27.61 -11.47
C PRO A 279 1.39 -27.30 -10.09
N LEU A 280 0.15 -27.75 -9.86
CA LEU A 280 -0.39 -27.82 -8.49
C LEU A 280 0.46 -28.80 -7.66
N PRO A 281 0.82 -28.47 -6.41
CA PRO A 281 1.59 -29.39 -5.58
C PRO A 281 0.90 -30.75 -5.41
N PRO A 282 1.65 -31.87 -5.48
CA PRO A 282 1.08 -33.21 -5.52
C PRO A 282 0.51 -33.68 -4.18
N THR A 283 0.88 -33.04 -3.06
CA THR A 283 0.38 -33.38 -1.72
C THR A 283 -0.37 -32.22 -1.07
N ALA A 284 -1.33 -32.57 -0.21
CA ALA A 284 -2.05 -31.63 0.64
C ALA A 284 -1.13 -30.74 1.51
N GLU A 285 -0.01 -31.29 1.99
CA GLU A 285 0.96 -30.56 2.82
C GLU A 285 1.65 -29.45 2.02
N GLU A 286 2.17 -29.79 0.83
CA GLU A 286 2.82 -28.83 -0.06
C GLU A 286 1.83 -27.79 -0.60
N ALA A 287 0.60 -28.20 -0.90
CA ALA A 287 -0.47 -27.28 -1.29
C ALA A 287 -0.85 -26.34 -0.13
N GLY A 288 -0.85 -26.82 1.11
CA GLY A 288 -1.02 -25.97 2.29
C GLY A 288 0.13 -24.98 2.47
N ALA A 289 1.38 -25.40 2.26
CA ALA A 289 2.55 -24.52 2.31
C ALA A 289 2.48 -23.43 1.21
N MET A 290 2.04 -23.81 0.03
CA MET A 290 1.78 -22.90 -1.10
C MET A 290 0.72 -21.85 -0.75
N LEU A 291 -0.44 -22.24 -0.17
CA LEU A 291 -1.47 -21.27 0.25
C LEU A 291 -0.94 -20.30 1.31
N ARG A 292 -0.21 -20.80 2.31
CA ARG A 292 0.43 -19.96 3.34
C ARG A 292 1.42 -18.98 2.72
N PHE A 293 2.22 -19.43 1.75
CA PHE A 293 3.13 -18.56 1.02
C PHE A 293 2.38 -17.49 0.21
N ALA A 294 1.34 -17.86 -0.54
CA ALA A 294 0.51 -16.91 -1.30
C ALA A 294 -0.08 -15.84 -0.39
N ARG A 295 -0.61 -16.22 0.79
CA ARG A 295 -1.08 -15.27 1.79
C ARG A 295 0.05 -14.38 2.31
N ARG A 296 1.23 -14.95 2.58
CA ARG A 296 2.41 -14.21 3.06
C ARG A 296 2.89 -13.16 2.07
N MET A 297 2.83 -13.48 0.77
CA MET A 297 3.17 -12.55 -0.32
C MET A 297 2.04 -11.58 -0.67
N GLY A 298 0.91 -11.62 0.06
CA GLY A 298 -0.18 -10.68 -0.10
C GLY A 298 -1.08 -10.93 -1.32
N ALA A 299 -1.08 -12.16 -1.86
CA ALA A 299 -1.98 -12.54 -2.93
C ALA A 299 -3.44 -12.38 -2.49
N LEU A 300 -4.30 -11.88 -3.38
CA LEU A 300 -5.75 -11.81 -3.13
C LEU A 300 -6.43 -13.16 -3.36
N SER A 301 -5.98 -13.88 -4.38
CA SER A 301 -6.53 -15.17 -4.80
C SER A 301 -5.45 -16.17 -5.22
N VAL A 302 -5.82 -17.45 -5.26
CA VAL A 302 -4.97 -18.54 -5.77
C VAL A 302 -5.74 -19.34 -6.82
N ALA A 303 -5.12 -19.56 -7.98
CA ALA A 303 -5.70 -20.33 -9.06
C ALA A 303 -5.62 -21.83 -8.76
N VAL A 304 -6.75 -22.45 -8.44
CA VAL A 304 -6.85 -23.90 -8.16
C VAL A 304 -8.00 -24.46 -8.99
N PRO A 305 -7.81 -25.54 -9.77
CA PRO A 305 -8.90 -26.22 -10.49
C PRO A 305 -10.00 -26.72 -9.56
N SER A 306 -11.27 -26.64 -9.97
CA SER A 306 -12.39 -27.16 -9.15
C SER A 306 -12.38 -28.68 -9.02
N ASP A 307 -11.75 -29.39 -9.95
CA ASP A 307 -11.59 -30.84 -9.99
C ASP A 307 -10.31 -31.34 -9.28
N ALA A 308 -9.55 -30.46 -8.62
CA ALA A 308 -8.39 -30.87 -7.83
C ALA A 308 -8.80 -31.88 -6.75
N ALA A 309 -8.09 -33.01 -6.65
CA ALA A 309 -8.44 -34.12 -5.75
C ALA A 309 -8.63 -33.67 -4.28
N ASP A 310 -7.79 -32.75 -3.80
CA ASP A 310 -7.83 -32.23 -2.43
C ASP A 310 -8.67 -30.95 -2.26
N ARG A 311 -9.54 -30.60 -3.23
CA ARG A 311 -10.28 -29.32 -3.23
C ARG A 311 -11.03 -29.01 -1.93
N PRO A 312 -11.73 -29.96 -1.26
CA PRO A 312 -12.40 -29.67 0.01
C PRO A 312 -11.43 -29.26 1.13
N LEU A 313 -10.24 -29.85 1.19
CA LEU A 313 -9.22 -29.47 2.15
C LEU A 313 -8.65 -28.09 1.81
N LEU A 314 -8.35 -27.83 0.53
CA LEU A 314 -7.83 -26.54 0.08
C LEU A 314 -8.83 -25.41 0.33
N ASN A 315 -10.14 -25.64 0.13
CA ASN A 315 -11.17 -24.66 0.45
C ASN A 315 -11.18 -24.31 1.96
N ARG A 316 -11.04 -25.30 2.85
CA ARG A 316 -10.96 -25.05 4.31
C ARG A 316 -9.72 -24.23 4.67
N LEU A 317 -8.54 -24.64 4.19
CA LEU A 317 -7.29 -23.92 4.43
C LEU A 317 -7.31 -22.50 3.86
N ALA A 318 -7.89 -22.31 2.67
CA ALA A 318 -8.01 -20.99 2.06
C ALA A 318 -8.94 -20.09 2.87
N ALA A 319 -10.05 -20.61 3.40
CA ALA A 319 -10.95 -19.86 4.27
C ALA A 319 -10.25 -19.43 5.58
N GLU A 320 -9.48 -20.31 6.22
CA GLU A 320 -8.67 -19.99 7.41
C GLU A 320 -7.62 -18.90 7.13
N LEU A 321 -7.10 -18.85 5.91
CA LEU A 321 -6.10 -17.88 5.46
C LEU A 321 -6.70 -16.62 4.83
N ASP A 322 -8.03 -16.49 4.79
CA ASP A 322 -8.73 -15.40 4.09
C ASP A 322 -8.22 -15.23 2.64
N LEU A 323 -8.13 -16.37 1.93
CA LEU A 323 -7.75 -16.47 0.53
C LEU A 323 -8.92 -16.94 -0.31
N GLN A 324 -9.12 -16.31 -1.46
CA GLN A 324 -10.08 -16.77 -2.45
C GLN A 324 -9.44 -17.81 -3.37
N LEU A 325 -10.05 -18.99 -3.50
CA LEU A 325 -9.67 -19.94 -4.55
C LEU A 325 -10.49 -19.67 -5.80
N VAL A 326 -9.81 -19.48 -6.93
CA VAL A 326 -10.44 -19.19 -8.22
C VAL A 326 -10.18 -20.32 -9.20
N ASP A 327 -11.21 -20.72 -9.95
CA ASP A 327 -11.08 -21.79 -10.93
C ASP A 327 -10.47 -21.26 -12.24
N PRO A 328 -9.31 -21.80 -12.67
CA PRO A 328 -8.67 -21.40 -13.92
C PRO A 328 -9.44 -21.74 -15.20
N VAL A 329 -10.34 -22.73 -15.17
CA VAL A 329 -11.05 -23.27 -16.35
C VAL A 329 -12.46 -22.68 -16.48
N ALA A 330 -13.19 -22.50 -15.37
CA ALA A 330 -14.58 -21.99 -15.39
C ALA A 330 -14.72 -20.56 -15.97
N THR A 331 -13.62 -19.80 -16.05
CA THR A 331 -13.60 -18.45 -16.63
C THR A 331 -13.39 -18.41 -18.16
N GLN A 332 -13.24 -19.54 -18.85
CA GLN A 332 -13.18 -19.57 -20.33
C GLN A 332 -14.55 -19.38 -21.01
N GLU A 333 -15.66 -19.63 -20.31
CA GLU A 333 -17.00 -19.65 -20.91
C GLU A 333 -17.77 -18.32 -20.82
N ARG A 334 -17.19 -17.27 -20.20
CA ARG A 334 -17.79 -15.93 -20.18
C ARG A 334 -17.00 -15.00 -21.10
N ASN A 335 -17.24 -15.14 -22.41
CA ASN A 335 -16.88 -14.13 -23.42
C ASN A 335 -18.05 -13.20 -23.68
#